data_AF-A0A413UJG1-F1
#
_entry.id   AF-A0A413UJG1-F1
#
_cell.length_a   1.000
_cell.length_b   1.000
_cell.length_c   1.000
_cell.angle_alpha   90.00
_cell.angle_beta   90.00
_cell.angle_gamma   90.00
#
_symmetry.space_group_name_H-M   'P 1'
#
loop_
_entity.id
_entity.type
_entity.pdbx_description
1 polymer ?
#
loop_
_entity_poly.entity_id
_entity_poly.type
_entity_poly.pdbx_seq_one_letter_code
_entity_poly.pdbx_strand_id
1 'polypeptide(L)'
;MAYSRRMVERARALRGAGLTVMEITEILGGPGKTSVWRWIRDVRKPAGRAGGGMDLPRLVGDGPDYPDIDPEDKDALIERLRLENAVLRAVQDVLKAASLDGMSNREKTLVIDRLRPCGKWSLRELTSSLGISKSSYEYQRRAIARPDRRAPLRALVRRIGRYNTERRSDALGGRTPAEFRAALGRAA
;
A
#
# COMPACT_ATOMS: atom_id res chain seq x y z
N MET A 1 15.37 -0.90 -53.03
CA MET A 1 15.90 -2.23 -52.64
C MET A 1 14.77 -3.06 -52.07
N ALA A 2 14.40 -4.17 -52.72
CA ALA A 2 13.45 -5.12 -52.18
C ALA A 2 14.23 -6.16 -51.36
N TYR A 3 13.94 -6.27 -50.06
CA TYR A 3 14.58 -7.26 -49.19
C TYR A 3 13.86 -8.61 -49.31
N SER A 4 14.60 -9.71 -49.16
CA SER A 4 14.03 -11.05 -49.33
C SER A 4 13.03 -11.38 -48.22
N ARG A 5 11.99 -12.15 -48.56
CA ARG A 5 10.96 -12.61 -47.61
C ARG A 5 11.58 -13.34 -46.40
N ARG A 6 12.61 -14.16 -46.65
CA ARG A 6 13.38 -14.87 -45.60
C ARG A 6 14.06 -13.93 -44.61
N MET A 7 14.53 -12.76 -45.06
CA MET A 7 15.16 -11.75 -44.19
C MET A 7 14.12 -11.07 -43.28
N VAL A 8 12.93 -10.77 -43.81
CA VAL A 8 11.81 -10.22 -43.02
C VAL A 8 11.34 -11.23 -41.97
N GLU A 9 11.18 -12.50 -42.36
CA GLU A 9 10.79 -13.58 -41.44
C GLU A 9 11.83 -13.80 -40.34
N ARG A 10 13.13 -13.75 -40.68
CA ARG A 10 14.22 -13.81 -39.70
C ARG A 10 14.18 -12.63 -38.72
N ALA A 11 13.93 -11.41 -39.20
CA ALA A 11 13.79 -10.23 -38.34
C ALA A 11 12.63 -10.40 -37.32
N ARG A 12 11.49 -10.94 -37.77
CA ARG A 12 10.33 -11.20 -36.92
C ARG A 12 10.59 -12.29 -35.88
N ALA A 13 11.29 -13.37 -36.26
CA ALA A 13 11.69 -14.41 -35.33
C ALA A 13 12.62 -13.88 -34.22
N LEU A 14 13.63 -13.07 -34.60
CA LEU A 14 14.53 -12.42 -33.64
C LEU A 14 13.76 -11.47 -32.69
N ARG A 15 12.76 -10.76 -33.21
CA ARG A 15 11.88 -9.94 -32.38
C ARG A 15 11.03 -10.77 -31.41
N GLY A 16 10.50 -11.91 -31.85
CA GLY A 16 9.78 -12.87 -31.00
C GLY A 16 10.66 -13.48 -29.90
N ALA A 17 11.98 -13.58 -30.14
CA ALA A 17 12.98 -13.95 -29.14
C ALA A 17 13.39 -12.80 -28.19
N GLY A 18 12.82 -11.60 -28.38
CA GLY A 18 13.00 -10.46 -27.49
C GLY A 18 14.11 -9.47 -27.86
N LEU A 19 14.71 -9.59 -29.05
CA LEU A 19 15.77 -8.68 -29.49
C LEU A 19 15.22 -7.30 -29.88
N THR A 20 16.05 -6.27 -29.68
CA THR A 20 15.80 -4.88 -30.02
C THR A 20 15.99 -4.62 -31.52
N VAL A 21 15.46 -3.51 -32.03
CA VAL A 21 15.63 -3.12 -33.44
C VAL A 21 17.12 -3.00 -33.80
N MET A 22 17.94 -2.51 -32.87
CA MET A 22 19.37 -2.30 -33.09
C MET A 22 20.12 -3.62 -33.22
N GLU A 23 19.93 -4.55 -32.28
CA GLU A 23 20.54 -5.89 -32.34
C GLU A 23 20.12 -6.64 -33.62
N ILE A 24 18.85 -6.51 -34.03
CA ILE A 24 18.36 -7.14 -35.26
C ILE A 24 19.01 -6.50 -36.50
N THR A 25 19.20 -5.18 -36.51
CA THR A 25 19.87 -4.46 -37.61
C THR A 25 21.31 -4.93 -37.75
N GLU A 26 22.02 -5.07 -36.63
CA GLU A 26 23.39 -5.56 -36.56
C GLU A 26 23.51 -7.02 -37.01
N ILE A 27 22.62 -7.90 -36.53
CA ILE A 27 22.62 -9.33 -36.90
C ILE A 27 22.28 -9.55 -38.38
N LEU A 28 21.39 -8.74 -38.95
CA LEU A 28 20.95 -8.91 -40.34
C LEU A 28 21.93 -8.35 -41.35
N GLY A 29 22.76 -7.37 -40.98
CA GLY A 29 23.81 -6.78 -41.82
C GLY A 29 23.30 -6.30 -43.19
N GLY A 30 22.92 -5.03 -43.32
CA GLY A 30 22.47 -4.46 -44.59
C GLY A 30 21.20 -3.60 -44.50
N PRO A 31 20.07 -4.08 -43.94
CA PRO A 31 18.88 -3.26 -43.83
C PRO A 31 19.05 -2.15 -42.80
N GLY A 32 18.60 -0.93 -43.13
CA GLY A 32 18.60 0.19 -42.18
C GLY A 32 17.60 0.00 -41.04
N LYS A 33 17.86 0.63 -39.90
CA LYS A 33 17.02 0.60 -38.67
C LYS A 33 15.53 0.78 -38.95
N THR A 34 15.18 1.71 -39.83
CA THR A 34 13.79 2.03 -40.19
C THR A 34 13.09 0.90 -40.95
N SER A 35 13.82 0.19 -41.81
CA SER A 35 13.30 -0.98 -42.54
C SER A 35 13.04 -2.13 -41.59
N VAL A 36 13.99 -2.41 -40.69
CA VAL A 36 13.85 -3.43 -39.64
C VAL A 36 12.70 -3.10 -38.71
N TRP A 37 12.57 -1.85 -38.27
CA TRP A 37 11.46 -1.39 -37.43
C TRP A 37 10.09 -1.64 -38.09
N ARG A 38 9.94 -1.30 -39.38
CA ARG A 38 8.69 -1.53 -40.11
C ARG A 38 8.30 -3.01 -40.18
N TRP A 39 9.26 -3.92 -40.27
CA TRP A 39 9.00 -5.36 -40.33
C TRP A 39 8.51 -5.94 -39.00
N ILE A 40 9.02 -5.40 -37.89
CA ILE A 40 8.88 -6.00 -36.56
C ILE A 40 7.95 -5.22 -35.62
N ARG A 41 7.44 -4.05 -36.02
CA ARG A 41 6.59 -3.18 -35.17
C ARG A 41 5.34 -3.89 -34.64
N ASP A 42 4.79 -4.83 -35.40
CA ASP A 42 3.58 -5.57 -35.05
C ASP A 42 3.90 -6.90 -34.33
N VAL A 43 5.19 -7.24 -34.12
CA VAL A 43 5.60 -8.44 -33.38
C VAL A 43 5.77 -8.09 -31.90
N ARG A 44 4.87 -8.64 -31.08
CA ARG A 44 4.86 -8.49 -29.63
C ARG A 44 6.11 -9.10 -29.01
N LYS A 45 6.76 -8.35 -28.10
CA LYS A 45 7.92 -8.85 -27.34
C LYS A 45 7.47 -9.88 -26.30
N PRO A 46 8.30 -10.90 -26.01
CA PRO A 46 8.12 -11.73 -24.82
C PRO A 46 8.29 -10.88 -23.56
N ALA A 47 7.49 -11.17 -22.53
CA ALA A 47 7.59 -10.50 -21.24
C ALA A 47 8.97 -10.77 -20.62
N GLY A 48 9.64 -9.74 -20.09
CA GLY A 48 10.83 -9.90 -19.27
C GLY A 48 12.19 -9.55 -19.90
N ARG A 49 12.28 -9.18 -21.19
CA ARG A 49 13.54 -8.64 -21.75
C ARG A 49 13.46 -7.11 -21.86
N ALA A 50 14.21 -6.44 -21.00
CA ALA A 50 14.23 -5.00 -20.82
C ALA A 50 14.41 -4.23 -22.14
N GLY A 51 13.60 -3.19 -22.34
CA GLY A 51 13.71 -2.29 -23.51
C GLY A 51 12.38 -1.83 -24.11
N GLY A 52 11.31 -1.83 -23.33
CA GLY A 52 10.05 -1.17 -23.65
C GLY A 52 9.41 -0.89 -22.30
N GLY A 53 8.93 0.35 -22.09
CA GLY A 53 8.35 0.80 -20.84
C GLY A 53 7.50 -0.30 -20.24
N MET A 54 7.82 -0.65 -18.99
CA MET A 54 6.99 -1.53 -18.19
C MET A 54 5.56 -1.00 -18.33
N ASP A 55 4.61 -1.84 -18.76
CA ASP A 55 3.20 -1.49 -18.91
C ASP A 55 2.59 -1.38 -17.50
N LEU A 56 3.17 -0.46 -16.73
CA LEU A 56 2.68 -0.03 -15.45
C LEU A 56 1.36 0.65 -15.75
N PRO A 57 0.30 0.37 -14.98
CA PRO A 57 -0.91 1.18 -15.03
C PRO A 57 -0.50 2.66 -15.04
N ARG A 58 -1.06 3.46 -15.97
CA ARG A 58 -0.88 4.91 -15.90
C ARG A 58 -1.27 5.31 -14.49
N LEU A 59 -0.29 5.75 -13.70
CA LEU A 59 -0.56 6.30 -12.38
C LEU A 59 -1.53 7.44 -12.63
N VAL A 60 -2.75 7.32 -12.12
CA VAL A 60 -3.78 8.34 -12.31
C VAL A 60 -3.37 9.55 -11.49
N GLY A 61 -3.15 10.69 -12.17
CA GLY A 61 -2.83 11.99 -11.58
C GLY A 61 -1.33 12.33 -11.56
N ASP A 62 -1.01 13.63 -11.51
CA ASP A 62 0.36 14.16 -11.42
C ASP A 62 1.07 13.83 -10.10
N GLY A 63 0.45 13.00 -9.25
CA GLY A 63 0.89 12.74 -7.88
C GLY A 63 0.66 13.96 -6.98
N PRO A 64 0.89 13.81 -5.67
CA PRO A 64 1.00 14.96 -4.77
C PRO A 64 2.18 15.86 -5.19
N ASP A 65 1.95 17.18 -5.17
CA ASP A 65 3.00 18.18 -5.36
C ASP A 65 3.75 18.41 -4.04
N TYR A 66 5.08 18.47 -4.12
CA TYR A 66 5.98 18.63 -2.97
C TYR A 66 6.77 19.93 -3.12
N PRO A 67 6.19 21.09 -2.74
CA PRO A 67 6.82 22.39 -2.98
C PRO A 67 8.12 22.60 -2.19
N ASP A 68 8.39 21.76 -1.19
CA ASP A 68 9.61 21.76 -0.39
C ASP A 68 10.73 20.89 -0.98
N ILE A 69 10.48 20.17 -2.07
CA ILE A 69 11.44 19.29 -2.74
C ILE A 69 11.57 19.71 -4.21
N ASP A 70 12.80 19.84 -4.69
CA ASP A 70 13.04 20.06 -6.12
C ASP A 70 12.51 18.86 -6.92
N PRO A 71 11.62 19.06 -7.92
CA PRO A 71 11.13 17.98 -8.77
C PRO A 71 12.24 17.18 -9.49
N GLU A 72 13.42 17.77 -9.68
CA GLU A 72 14.58 17.10 -10.26
C GLU A 72 15.37 16.25 -9.23
N ASP A 73 15.21 16.51 -7.93
CA ASP A 73 15.79 15.73 -6.85
C ASP A 73 14.99 14.43 -6.61
N LYS A 74 15.22 13.48 -7.49
CA LYS A 74 14.56 12.16 -7.47
C LYS A 74 14.84 11.39 -6.18
N ASP A 75 16.01 11.56 -5.57
CA ASP A 75 16.37 10.82 -4.35
C ASP A 75 15.57 11.36 -3.15
N ALA A 76 15.43 12.68 -3.03
CA ALA A 76 14.58 13.30 -2.02
C ALA A 76 13.10 12.89 -2.19
N LEU A 77 12.58 12.89 -3.42
CA LEU A 77 11.23 12.43 -3.72
C LEU A 77 11.03 10.95 -3.36
N ILE A 78 12.00 10.09 -3.70
CA ILE A 78 11.95 8.66 -3.36
C ILE A 78 11.90 8.47 -1.84
N GLU A 79 12.71 9.20 -1.07
CA GLU A 79 12.67 9.09 0.39
C GLU A 79 11.37 9.64 1.00
N ARG A 80 10.82 10.74 0.47
CA ARG A 80 9.50 11.25 0.86
C ARG A 80 8.40 10.20 0.64
N LEU A 81 8.35 9.61 -0.55
CA LEU A 81 7.38 8.58 -0.88
C LEU A 81 7.57 7.30 -0.06
N ARG A 82 8.82 6.93 0.27
CA ARG A 82 9.12 5.80 1.17
C ARG A 82 8.58 6.04 2.58
N LEU A 83 8.73 7.26 3.11
CA LEU A 83 8.17 7.64 4.41
C LEU A 83 6.64 7.56 4.39
N GLU A 84 5.99 8.17 3.40
CA GLU A 84 4.54 8.17 3.29
C GLU A 84 3.96 6.77 3.13
N ASN A 85 4.57 5.93 2.29
CA ASN A 85 4.14 4.56 2.13
C ASN A 85 4.26 3.76 3.44
N ALA A 86 5.34 3.99 4.20
CA ALA A 86 5.52 3.35 5.50
C ALA A 86 4.46 3.82 6.52
N VAL A 87 4.12 5.11 6.53
CA VAL A 87 3.05 5.67 7.36
C VAL A 87 1.70 5.04 7.00
N LEU A 88 1.35 4.97 5.72
CA LEU A 88 0.10 4.37 5.26
C LEU A 88 0.00 2.89 5.63
N ARG A 89 1.08 2.12 5.42
CA ARG A 89 1.13 0.71 5.85
C ARG A 89 0.99 0.58 7.36
N ALA A 90 1.66 1.43 8.14
CA ALA A 90 1.56 1.40 9.60
C ALA A 90 0.15 1.78 10.09
N VAL A 91 -0.52 2.74 9.46
CA VAL A 91 -1.92 3.10 9.74
C VAL A 91 -2.83 1.92 9.46
N GLN A 92 -2.69 1.29 8.29
CA GLN A 92 -3.45 0.10 7.95
C GLN A 92 -3.17 -1.05 8.93
N ASP A 93 -1.93 -1.24 9.36
CA ASP A 93 -1.55 -2.29 10.29
C ASP A 93 -2.11 -2.08 11.69
N VAL A 94 -1.93 -0.87 12.25
CA VAL A 94 -2.20 -0.55 13.66
C VAL A 94 -3.66 -0.17 13.88
N LEU A 95 -4.23 0.62 12.98
CA LEU A 95 -5.56 1.19 13.15
C LEU A 95 -6.62 0.44 12.36
N LYS A 96 -6.21 -0.42 11.41
CA LYS A 96 -7.12 -1.06 10.44
C LYS A 96 -8.00 -0.04 9.70
N ALA A 97 -7.52 1.20 9.60
CA ALA A 97 -8.20 2.31 8.95
C ALA A 97 -7.83 2.37 7.46
N ALA A 98 -8.76 2.88 6.65
CA ALA A 98 -8.57 3.03 5.21
C ALA A 98 -7.94 4.38 4.81
N SER A 99 -7.99 5.40 5.68
CA SER A 99 -7.48 6.76 5.39
C SER A 99 -6.80 7.40 6.59
N LEU A 100 -6.11 8.52 6.33
CA LEU A 100 -5.42 9.36 7.33
C LEU A 100 -6.33 10.45 7.94
N ASP A 101 -7.54 10.61 7.42
CA ASP A 101 -8.41 11.72 7.78
C ASP A 101 -8.96 11.59 9.20
N GLY A 102 -8.96 12.70 9.94
CA GLY A 102 -9.54 12.76 11.28
C GLY A 102 -8.77 11.99 12.35
N MET A 103 -7.52 11.56 12.09
CA MET A 103 -6.71 10.84 13.08
C MET A 103 -6.49 11.66 14.35
N SER A 104 -6.82 11.05 15.50
CA SER A 104 -6.52 11.63 16.81
C SER A 104 -5.02 11.61 17.10
N ASN A 105 -4.55 12.52 17.96
CA ASN A 105 -3.15 12.53 18.40
C ASN A 105 -2.72 11.21 19.03
N ARG A 106 -3.65 10.48 19.67
CA ARG A 106 -3.39 9.16 20.23
C ARG A 106 -3.09 8.13 19.13
N GLU A 107 -3.88 8.12 18.06
CA GLU A 107 -3.70 7.24 16.91
C GLU A 107 -2.41 7.56 16.15
N LYS A 108 -2.12 8.84 15.92
CA LYS A 108 -0.84 9.29 15.35
C LYS A 108 0.33 8.76 16.17
N THR A 109 0.27 8.85 17.50
CA THR A 109 1.32 8.30 18.37
C THR A 109 1.49 6.79 18.22
N LEU A 110 0.42 6.01 18.08
CA LEU A 110 0.53 4.56 17.87
C LEU A 110 1.23 4.21 16.55
N VAL A 111 0.98 4.99 15.49
CA VAL A 111 1.67 4.84 14.20
C VAL A 111 3.15 5.18 14.33
N ILE A 112 3.48 6.27 15.03
CA ILE A 112 4.87 6.63 15.32
C ILE A 112 5.57 5.51 16.10
N ASP A 113 4.96 5.00 17.18
CA ASP A 113 5.53 3.93 17.99
C ASP A 113 5.71 2.61 17.21
N ARG A 114 4.90 2.36 16.17
CA ARG A 114 5.05 1.21 15.27
C ARG A 114 6.26 1.35 14.34
N LEU A 115 6.53 2.56 13.85
CA LEU A 115 7.60 2.86 12.90
C LEU A 115 8.94 3.11 13.59
N ARG A 116 8.95 3.71 14.77
CA ARG A 116 10.17 4.12 15.49
C ARG A 116 11.22 3.01 15.67
N PRO A 117 10.87 1.74 15.95
CA PRO A 117 11.85 0.67 16.10
C PRO A 117 12.65 0.35 14.83
N CYS A 118 12.18 0.72 13.64
CA CYS A 118 12.94 0.46 12.41
C CYS A 118 14.17 1.36 12.25
N GLY A 119 14.27 2.46 13.02
CA GLY A 119 15.41 3.38 13.02
C GLY A 119 15.61 4.19 11.74
N LYS A 120 14.75 4.01 10.71
CA LYS A 120 14.93 4.66 9.41
C LYS A 120 14.66 6.17 9.43
N TRP A 121 13.68 6.63 10.20
CA TRP A 121 13.26 8.04 10.25
C TRP A 121 13.40 8.61 11.66
N SER A 122 13.80 9.87 11.73
CA SER A 122 13.84 10.61 12.99
C SER A 122 12.43 10.85 13.53
N LEU A 123 12.33 11.10 14.84
CA LEU A 123 11.05 11.48 15.44
C LEU A 123 10.49 12.75 14.79
N ARG A 124 11.36 13.69 14.40
CA ARG A 124 10.94 14.95 13.76
C ARG A 124 10.21 14.66 12.44
N GLU A 125 10.80 13.86 11.56
CA GLU A 125 10.20 13.47 10.28
C GLU A 125 8.83 12.80 10.47
N LEU A 126 8.74 11.85 11.42
CA LEU A 126 7.48 11.15 11.72
C LEU A 126 6.41 12.10 12.27
N THR A 127 6.78 12.99 13.20
CA THR A 127 5.85 13.97 13.78
C THR A 127 5.39 15.01 12.76
N SER A 128 6.29 15.46 11.87
CA SER A 128 5.98 16.37 10.78
C SER A 128 5.05 15.72 9.76
N SER A 129 5.33 14.49 9.32
CA SER A 129 4.50 13.74 8.36
C SER A 129 3.07 13.52 8.88
N LEU A 130 2.89 13.24 10.17
CA LEU A 130 1.57 13.03 10.77
C LEU A 130 0.90 14.31 11.28
N GLY A 131 1.58 15.47 11.20
CA GLY A 131 1.05 16.74 11.71
C GLY A 131 0.72 16.69 13.21
N ILE A 132 1.64 16.21 14.04
CA ILE A 132 1.54 16.21 15.51
C ILE A 132 2.76 16.90 16.10
N SER A 133 2.58 17.72 17.14
CA SER A 133 3.73 18.33 17.82
C SER A 133 4.50 17.28 18.65
N LYS A 134 5.81 17.49 18.83
CA LYS A 134 6.64 16.66 19.73
C LYS A 134 6.05 16.56 21.14
N SER A 135 5.54 17.67 21.68
CA SER A 135 4.90 17.71 23.01
C SER A 135 3.63 16.85 23.06
N SER A 136 2.80 16.91 22.03
CA SER A 136 1.59 16.08 21.92
C SER A 136 1.94 14.60 21.81
N TYR A 137 2.95 14.25 21.02
CA TYR A 137 3.46 12.89 20.92
C TYR A 137 3.94 12.36 22.28
N GLU A 138 4.80 13.10 22.99
CA GLU A 138 5.32 12.67 24.30
C GLU A 138 4.21 12.56 25.36
N TYR A 139 3.24 13.48 25.33
CA TYR A 139 2.07 13.38 26.19
C TYR A 139 1.27 12.11 25.92
N GLN A 140 0.92 11.85 24.65
CA GLN A 140 0.13 10.69 24.27
C GLN A 140 0.87 9.38 24.52
N ARG A 141 2.17 9.33 24.24
CA ARG A 141 3.01 8.16 24.52
C ARG A 141 2.99 7.81 26.00
N ARG A 142 3.14 8.81 26.88
CA ARG A 142 2.99 8.62 28.33
C ARG A 142 1.57 8.22 28.71
N ALA A 143 0.55 8.83 28.12
CA ALA A 143 -0.84 8.56 28.41
C ALA A 143 -1.25 7.12 28.03
N ILE A 144 -0.74 6.61 26.90
CA ILE A 144 -0.94 5.23 26.44
C ILE A 144 -0.26 4.23 27.36
N ALA A 145 0.96 4.53 27.82
CA ALA A 145 1.72 3.66 28.71
C ALA A 145 1.16 3.61 30.15
N ARG A 146 0.26 4.53 30.53
CA ARG A 146 -0.35 4.55 31.86
C ARG A 146 -1.24 3.31 32.04
N PRO A 147 -1.14 2.62 33.19
CA PRO A 147 -2.09 1.58 33.55
C PRO A 147 -3.53 2.10 33.51
N ASP A 148 -4.46 1.25 33.06
CA ASP A 148 -5.88 1.60 33.04
C ASP A 148 -6.41 1.71 34.47
N ARG A 149 -6.50 2.95 34.98
CA ARG A 149 -7.04 3.26 36.32
C ARG A 149 -8.44 2.68 36.54
N ARG A 150 -9.22 2.48 35.47
CA ARG A 150 -10.57 1.94 35.53
C ARG A 150 -10.63 0.44 35.22
N ALA A 151 -9.49 -0.26 35.14
CA ALA A 151 -9.46 -1.70 34.89
C ALA A 151 -10.32 -2.50 35.88
N PRO A 152 -10.28 -2.25 37.21
CA PRO A 152 -11.15 -2.94 38.15
C PRO A 152 -12.64 -2.70 37.89
N LEU A 153 -13.02 -1.46 37.57
CA LEU A 153 -14.40 -1.09 37.26
C LEU A 153 -14.88 -1.75 35.96
N ARG A 154 -14.06 -1.79 34.90
CA ARG A 154 -14.39 -2.49 33.66
C ARG A 154 -14.55 -4.00 33.88
N ALA A 155 -13.70 -4.60 34.73
CA ALA A 155 -13.82 -6.00 35.11
C ALA A 155 -15.16 -6.27 35.82
N LEU A 156 -15.57 -5.39 36.73
CA LEU A 156 -16.86 -5.47 37.41
C LEU A 156 -18.03 -5.33 36.43
N VAL A 157 -18.01 -4.32 35.55
CA VAL A 157 -19.04 -4.13 34.52
C VAL A 157 -19.17 -5.36 33.62
N ARG A 158 -18.05 -5.95 33.18
CA ARG A 158 -18.06 -7.21 32.41
C ARG A 158 -18.67 -8.37 33.19
N ARG A 159 -18.36 -8.49 34.49
CA ARG A 159 -18.94 -9.53 35.35
C ARG A 159 -20.45 -9.37 35.48
N ILE A 160 -20.93 -8.15 35.74
CA ILE A 160 -22.37 -7.85 35.83
C ILE A 160 -23.05 -8.14 34.48
N GLY A 161 -22.43 -7.76 33.36
CA GLY A 161 -22.93 -8.06 32.02
C GLY A 161 -23.08 -9.56 31.76
N ARG A 162 -22.09 -10.38 32.17
CA ARG A 162 -22.19 -11.85 32.07
C ARG A 162 -23.30 -12.42 32.93
N TYR A 163 -23.33 -12.05 34.21
CA TYR A 163 -24.39 -12.49 35.13
C TYR A 163 -25.80 -12.17 34.60
N ASN A 164 -26.01 -10.97 34.09
CA ASN A 164 -27.29 -10.57 33.50
C ASN A 164 -27.62 -11.32 32.21
N THR A 165 -26.60 -11.77 31.47
CA THR A 165 -26.77 -12.57 30.26
C THR A 165 -27.18 -14.00 30.62
N GLU A 166 -26.49 -14.60 31.59
CA GLU A 166 -26.76 -15.94 32.14
C GLU A 166 -28.17 -16.01 32.72
N ARG A 167 -28.53 -15.08 33.63
CA ARG A 167 -29.87 -15.04 34.23
C ARG A 167 -30.99 -14.91 33.19
N ARG A 168 -30.78 -14.12 32.13
CA ARG A 168 -31.74 -14.01 31.02
C ARG A 168 -31.77 -15.28 30.19
N SER A 169 -30.63 -15.94 29.99
CA SER A 169 -30.55 -17.22 29.29
C SER A 169 -31.35 -18.30 30.01
N ASP A 170 -31.25 -18.38 31.33
CA ASP A 170 -32.03 -19.30 32.15
C ASP A 170 -33.54 -19.05 31.99
N ALA A 171 -33.95 -17.78 32.01
CA ALA A 171 -35.34 -17.39 31.75
C ALA A 171 -35.82 -17.69 30.31
N LEU A 172 -34.90 -17.85 29.36
CA LEU A 172 -35.17 -18.19 27.95
C LEU A 172 -34.94 -19.68 27.65
N GLY A 173 -34.87 -20.53 28.67
CA GLY A 173 -34.70 -21.98 28.52
C GLY A 173 -33.32 -22.37 28.01
N GLY A 174 -32.27 -21.65 28.44
CA GLY A 174 -30.87 -21.90 28.10
C GLY A 174 -30.38 -21.20 26.82
N ARG A 175 -31.23 -20.42 26.14
CA ARG A 175 -30.84 -19.63 24.97
C ARG A 175 -30.34 -18.26 25.36
N THR A 176 -29.22 -17.82 24.79
CA THR A 176 -28.75 -16.45 24.99
C THR A 176 -29.75 -15.43 24.42
N PRO A 177 -29.79 -14.18 24.94
CA PRO A 177 -30.67 -13.14 24.40
C PRO A 177 -30.43 -12.79 22.92
N ALA A 178 -29.26 -13.10 22.37
CA ALA A 178 -28.96 -12.96 20.94
C ALA A 178 -29.59 -14.10 20.12
N GLU A 179 -29.43 -15.35 20.56
CA GLU A 179 -30.03 -16.52 19.92
C GLU A 179 -31.56 -16.47 19.93
N PHE A 180 -32.15 -16.03 21.04
CA PHE A 180 -33.60 -15.85 21.13
C PHE A 180 -34.12 -14.78 20.15
N ARG A 181 -33.44 -13.62 20.07
CA ARG A 181 -33.79 -12.57 19.07
C ARG A 181 -33.62 -13.05 17.64
N ALA A 182 -32.57 -13.82 17.35
CA ALA A 182 -32.35 -14.41 16.02
C ALA A 182 -33.41 -15.46 15.67
N ALA A 183 -33.90 -16.22 16.65
CA ALA A 183 -34.99 -17.17 16.46
C ALA A 183 -36.34 -16.47 16.19
N LEU A 184 -36.62 -15.36 16.88
CA LEU A 184 -37.81 -14.52 16.61
C LEU A 184 -37.75 -13.87 15.22
N GLY A 185 -36.57 -13.43 14.77
CA GLY A 185 -36.39 -12.80 13.45
C GLY A 185 -36.42 -13.75 12.25
N ARG A 186 -36.36 -15.07 12.45
CA ARG A 186 -36.58 -16.09 11.39
C ARG A 186 -38.02 -16.59 11.32
N ALA A 187 -38.89 -16.12 12.21
CA ALA A 187 -40.30 -16.49 12.28
C ALA A 187 -41.23 -15.47 11.57
N ALA A 188 -40.67 -14.50 10.85
CA ALA A 188 -41.37 -13.56 9.96
C ALA A 188 -40.98 -13.86 8.51
#